data_AF-C5F095-F1
#
_entry.id   AF-C5F095-F1
#
_cell.length_a   1.000
_cell.length_b   1.000
_cell.length_c   1.000
_cell.angle_alpha   90.00
_cell.angle_beta   90.00
_cell.angle_gamma   90.00
#
_symmetry.space_group_name_H-M   'P 1'
#
loop_
_entity.id
_entity.type
_entity.pdbx_description
1 polymer ?
#
loop_
_entity_poly.entity_id
_entity_poly.type
_entity_poly.pdbx_seq_one_letter_code
_entity_poly.pdbx_strand_id
1 'polypeptide(L)' 'MKVTKQIAENCVAWFNESLCNYLNAYSYEDVDGVIRVYLSIDNYDVEISKDEIIDRSNQWLEETNIAVEE' A
#
# COMPACT_ATOMS: atom_id res chain seq x y z
N MET A 1 10.04 -12.46 -1.42
CA MET A 1 9.64 -11.88 -0.11
C MET A 1 8.15 -12.16 0.14
N LYS A 2 7.70 -12.30 1.40
CA LYS A 2 6.26 -12.35 1.75
C LYS A 2 5.78 -10.92 2.05
N VAL A 3 4.56 -10.55 1.63
CA VAL A 3 3.95 -9.28 2.06
C VAL A 3 3.64 -9.40 3.54
N THR A 4 4.20 -8.50 4.34
CA THR A 4 3.94 -8.37 5.79
C THR A 4 2.96 -7.23 6.03
N LYS A 5 2.43 -7.12 7.26
CA LYS A 5 1.54 -6.01 7.65
C LYS A 5 2.18 -4.66 7.38
N GLN A 6 3.41 -4.47 7.85
CA GLN A 6 4.17 -3.24 7.64
C GLN A 6 4.34 -2.89 6.15
N ILE A 7 4.67 -3.88 5.30
CA ILE A 7 4.81 -3.67 3.86
C ILE A 7 3.48 -3.21 3.25
N ALA A 8 2.37 -3.84 3.64
CA ALA A 8 1.05 -3.44 3.17
C ALA A 8 0.62 -2.07 3.70
N GLU A 9 0.90 -1.74 4.96
CA GLU A 9 0.60 -0.44 5.58
C GLU A 9 1.36 0.69 4.89
N ASN A 10 2.66 0.51 4.61
CA ASN A 10 3.46 1.48 3.86
C ASN A 10 2.92 1.68 2.44
N CYS A 11 2.58 0.59 1.75
CA CYS A 11 1.96 0.66 0.42
C CYS A 11 0.62 1.43 0.44
N VAL A 12 -0.22 1.18 1.45
CA VAL A 12 -1.51 1.86 1.61
C VAL A 12 -1.30 3.34 1.88
N ALA A 13 -0.36 3.70 2.76
CA ALA A 13 -0.02 5.09 3.04
C ALA A 13 0.44 5.81 1.77
N TRP A 14 1.35 5.22 1.00
CA TRP A 14 1.81 5.79 -0.26
C TRP A 14 0.67 6.06 -1.23
N PHE A 15 -0.24 5.10 -1.43
CA PHE A 15 -1.38 5.29 -2.33
C PHE A 15 -2.32 6.38 -1.83
N ASN A 16 -2.63 6.41 -0.53
CA ASN A 16 -3.56 7.40 0.02
C ASN A 16 -2.99 8.83 -0.01
N GLU A 17 -1.66 8.99 0.07
CA GLU A 17 -1.02 10.31 -0.03
C GLU A 17 -0.74 10.71 -1.49
N SER A 18 -0.30 9.77 -2.33
CA SER A 18 0.03 10.03 -3.74
C SER A 18 -1.20 10.19 -4.63
N LEU A 19 -2.29 9.48 -4.34
CA LEU A 19 -3.53 9.52 -5.11
C LEU A 19 -4.53 10.49 -4.47
N CYS A 20 -4.33 11.78 -4.70
CA CYS A 20 -5.23 12.82 -4.17
C CYS A 20 -6.69 12.67 -4.69
N ASN A 21 -7.63 12.63 -3.73
CA ASN A 21 -9.06 13.00 -3.80
C ASN A 21 -10.12 12.04 -4.40
N TYR A 22 -9.80 10.87 -4.97
CA TYR A 22 -10.85 9.96 -5.50
C TYR A 22 -10.62 8.46 -5.25
N LEU A 23 -9.51 8.09 -4.60
CA LEU A 23 -9.09 6.70 -4.45
C LEU A 23 -8.69 6.45 -2.99
N ASN A 24 -9.17 5.34 -2.41
CA ASN A 24 -8.74 4.89 -1.09
C ASN A 24 -8.11 3.51 -1.22
N ALA A 25 -6.88 3.38 -0.73
CA ALA A 25 -6.19 2.10 -0.58
C ALA A 25 -6.44 1.53 0.82
N TYR A 26 -6.53 0.20 0.90
CA TYR A 26 -6.60 -0.51 2.17
C TYR A 26 -6.03 -1.93 2.03
N SER A 27 -5.59 -2.50 3.14
CA SER A 27 -5.08 -3.88 3.22
C SER A 27 -6.03 -4.75 4.05
N TYR A 28 -6.00 -6.06 3.81
CA TYR A 28 -6.82 -7.02 4.55
C TYR A 28 -6.04 -8.30 4.86
N GLU A 29 -6.43 -8.97 5.94
CA GLU A 29 -5.99 -10.31 6.31
C GLU A 29 -7.22 -11.18 6.51
N ASP A 30 -7.66 -11.91 5.49
CA ASP A 30 -8.63 -13.01 5.71
C ASP A 30 -8.66 -14.04 4.57
N VAL A 31 -7.53 -14.70 4.32
CA VAL A 31 -7.43 -16.09 3.80
C VAL A 31 -6.04 -16.59 4.17
N ASP A 32 -5.92 -17.60 5.05
CA ASP A 32 -4.64 -18.30 5.35
C ASP A 32 -3.42 -17.40 5.69
N GLY A 33 -3.66 -16.22 6.28
CA GLY A 33 -2.58 -15.27 6.61
C GLY A 33 -1.89 -14.66 5.39
N VAL A 34 -2.60 -14.60 4.27
CA VAL A 34 -2.22 -13.88 3.05
C VAL A 34 -2.77 -12.46 3.13
N ILE A 35 -1.85 -11.49 3.12
CA ILE A 35 -2.19 -10.08 3.00
C ILE A 35 -2.34 -9.74 1.53
N ARG A 36 -3.45 -9.11 1.15
CA ARG A 36 -3.56 -8.44 -0.15
C ARG A 36 -4.01 -6.99 0.07
N VAL A 37 -3.77 -6.14 -0.91
CA VAL A 37 -4.05 -4.71 -0.87
C VAL A 37 -5.04 -4.42 -2.00
N TYR A 38 -6.03 -3.60 -1.72
CA TYR A 38 -7.04 -3.18 -2.69
C TYR A 38 -7.02 -1.67 -2.86
N LEU A 39 -7.32 -1.23 -4.08
CA LEU A 39 -7.71 0.14 -4.39
C LEU A 39 -9.21 0.20 -4.62
N SER A 40 -9.90 1.05 -3.85
CA SER A 40 -11.30 1.41 -4.09
C SER A 40 -11.34 2.49 -5.17
N ILE A 41 -11.88 2.14 -6.34
CA ILE A 41 -12.08 3.04 -7.49
C ILE A 41 -13.58 3.10 -7.80
N ASP A 42 -14.20 4.26 -7.59
CA ASP A 42 -15.65 4.47 -7.68
C ASP A 42 -16.44 3.50 -6.78
N ASN A 43 -16.87 2.36 -7.33
CA ASN A 43 -17.65 1.30 -6.66
C ASN A 43 -17.03 -0.10 -6.87
N TYR A 44 -15.75 -0.17 -7.26
CA TYR A 44 -15.03 -1.42 -7.51
C TYR A 44 -13.75 -1.47 -6.70
N ASP A 45 -13.45 -2.65 -6.18
CA ASP A 45 -12.17 -2.96 -5.54
C ASP A 45 -11.24 -3.65 -6.53
N VAL A 46 -10.05 -3.08 -6.71
CA VAL A 46 -9.01 -3.63 -7.59
C VAL A 46 -7.88 -4.19 -6.74
N GLU A 47 -7.58 -5.48 -6.89
CA GLU A 47 -6.45 -6.11 -6.19
C GLU A 47 -5.12 -5.62 -6.76
N ILE A 48 -4.22 -5.24 -5.86
CA ILE A 48 -2.87 -4.81 -6.20
C ILE A 48 -1.93 -6.01 -6.19
N SER A 49 -1.12 -6.10 -7.25
CA SER A 49 -0.15 -7.17 -7.37
C SER A 49 0.87 -7.13 -6.23
N LYS A 50 1.35 -8.30 -5.84
CA LYS A 50 2.35 -8.44 -4.79
C LYS A 50 3.61 -7.60 -5.02
N ASP A 51 4.08 -7.54 -6.25
CA ASP A 51 5.31 -6.83 -6.58
C ASP A 51 5.11 -5.31 -6.47
N GLU A 52 3.96 -4.82 -6.91
CA GLU A 52 3.55 -3.42 -6.76
C GLU A 52 3.44 -3.02 -5.27
N ILE A 53 2.88 -3.89 -4.41
CA ILE A 53 2.80 -3.64 -2.96
C ILE A 53 4.21 -3.42 -2.36
N ILE A 54 5.17 -4.24 -2.77
CA ILE A 54 6.55 -4.15 -2.28
C ILE A 54 7.22 -2.88 -2.82
N ASP A 55 7.02 -2.55 -4.10
CA ASP A 55 7.58 -1.36 -4.72
C ASP A 55 7.10 -0.07 -4.03
N ARG A 56 5.78 0.08 -3.84
CA ARG A 56 5.20 1.25 -3.16
C ARG A 56 5.59 1.33 -1.69
N SER A 57 5.73 0.19 -1.00
CA SER A 57 6.26 0.17 0.36
C SER A 57 7.68 0.71 0.44
N ASN A 58 8.55 0.38 -0.53
CA ASN A 58 9.93 0.87 -0.53
C ASN A 58 9.97 2.36 -0.82
N GLN A 59 9.18 2.83 -1.79
CA GLN A 59 9.06 4.26 -2.10
C GLN A 59 8.59 5.07 -0.89
N TRP A 60 7.57 4.60 -0.17
CA TRP A 60 7.12 5.22 1.07
C TRP A 60 8.24 5.38 2.10
N LEU A 61 9.04 4.33 2.28
CA LEU A 61 10.17 4.35 3.22
C LEU A 61 11.29 5.29 2.76
N GLU A 62 11.55 5.39 1.46
CA GLU A 62 12.51 6.35 0.91
C GLU A 62 12.04 7.78 1.12
N GLU A 63 10.79 8.10 0.78
CA GLU A 63 10.19 9.43 0.92
C GLU A 63 10.11 9.88 2.39
N THR A 64 9.70 8.97 3.29
CA THR A 64 9.60 9.28 4.72
C THR A 64 10.96 9.36 5.42
N ASN A 65 11.97 8.59 5.00
CA ASN A 65 13.33 8.73 5.56
C ASN A 65 13.98 10.05 5.15
N ILE A 66 13.76 10.52 3.92
CA ILE A 66 14.26 11.83 3.47
C ILE A 66 13.65 12.97 4.31
N ALA A 67 12.37 12.87 4.67
CA ALA A 67 11.68 13.87 5.52
C ALA A 67 12.17 13.91 6.98
N VAL A 68 12.93 12.90 7.45
CA VAL A 68 13.49 12.84 8.82
C VAL A 68 14.92 13.37 8.88
N GLU A 69 15.62 13.45 7.74
CA GLU A 69 17.00 13.94 7.65
C GLU A 69 17.11 15.45 7.35
N GLU A 70 15.99 16.15 7.11
CA GLU A 70 15.90 17.63 7.03
C GLU A 70 15.50 18.29 8.36
#